data_AF-A0A2E8AZ58-F1
#
_entry.id   AF-A0A2E8AZ58-F1
#
_cell.length_a   1.000
_cell.length_b   1.000
_cell.length_c   1.000
_cell.angle_alpha   90.00
_cell.angle_beta   90.00
_cell.angle_gamma   90.00
#
_symmetry.space_group_name_H-M   'P 1'
#
loop_
_entity.id
_entity.type
_entity.pdbx_description
1 polymer ?
#
loop_
_entity_poly.entity_id
_entity_poly.type
_entity_poly.pdbx_seq_one_letter_code
_entity_poly.pdbx_strand_id
1 'polypeptide(L)'
;MERPFISNISFPPSFQADRSRRTRFILSCLTVILSGMPFPAHAVIVAVPDNVTSPVNLHQTTPANGAPWDHVGNIVGANGSAVYLGNGWAITAKHVGVTGNFELNGTTYTSSGPSVELAGVDMELFQLDTLPPESGVRLRETPVTTGEQITLIGYGFNRNSGEIPLTIDGFLADGYERATTNLKTWGTNQVTAVNLLFPAIGTGFTADFDDPHPGLNNAGADSDEAIATLGDSGSAAFTFDGLQWELAGLTVTASSINQANTNYVFYSQPNLESITGFLAIDNQRTTIQVTIPEPASACLMLLAVILLCRPSFTAGRQFSRSTFYS
;
A
#
# COMPACT_ATOMS: atom_id res chain seq x y z
N MET A 1 17.92 -30.21 -55.54
CA MET A 1 16.70 -30.45 -54.74
C MET A 1 16.14 -29.08 -54.40
N GLU A 2 15.36 -28.54 -55.33
CA GLU A 2 14.82 -27.17 -55.33
C GLU A 2 13.60 -27.10 -54.41
N ARG A 3 13.48 -26.03 -53.60
CA ARG A 3 12.29 -25.74 -52.78
C ARG A 3 11.46 -24.67 -53.49
N PRO A 4 10.13 -24.81 -53.63
CA PRO A 4 9.31 -23.78 -54.22
C PRO A 4 8.87 -22.74 -53.19
N PHE A 5 8.91 -21.49 -53.62
CA PHE A 5 8.23 -20.33 -53.05
C PHE A 5 6.71 -20.49 -53.21
N ILE A 6 5.92 -20.21 -52.17
CA ILE A 6 4.48 -19.96 -52.29
C ILE A 6 4.17 -18.56 -51.77
N SER A 7 3.57 -17.78 -52.66
CA SER A 7 3.17 -16.39 -52.53
C SER A 7 1.69 -16.23 -52.19
N ASN A 8 1.38 -15.12 -51.52
CA ASN A 8 0.13 -14.33 -51.58
C ASN A 8 -1.17 -14.93 -51.01
N ILE A 9 -1.59 -14.38 -49.86
CA ILE A 9 -2.99 -14.34 -49.43
C ILE A 9 -3.44 -12.88 -49.46
N SER A 10 -4.46 -12.60 -50.27
CA SER A 10 -5.15 -11.31 -50.39
C SER A 10 -6.38 -11.28 -49.47
N PHE A 11 -6.64 -10.12 -48.86
CA PHE A 11 -7.86 -9.85 -48.10
C PHE A 11 -8.83 -8.97 -48.90
N PRO A 12 -10.15 -9.22 -48.85
CA PRO A 12 -11.14 -8.36 -49.49
C PRO A 12 -11.49 -7.13 -48.62
N PRO A 13 -11.93 -6.01 -49.23
CA PRO A 13 -12.25 -4.78 -48.51
C PRO A 13 -13.74 -4.63 -48.17
N SER A 14 -13.98 -3.82 -47.15
CA SER A 14 -15.16 -2.96 -46.90
C SER A 14 -16.48 -3.58 -46.44
N PHE A 15 -16.93 -3.13 -45.26
CA PHE A 15 -18.28 -2.59 -45.11
C PHE A 15 -18.29 -1.47 -44.07
N GLN A 16 -18.70 -0.27 -44.49
CA GLN A 16 -18.90 0.89 -43.65
C GLN A 16 -20.31 0.93 -43.05
N ALA A 17 -20.37 1.40 -41.80
CA ALA A 17 -21.38 2.26 -41.14
C ALA A 17 -22.88 2.17 -41.52
N ASP A 18 -23.74 2.02 -40.51
CA ASP A 18 -24.95 2.86 -40.42
C ASP A 18 -25.43 3.08 -38.97
N ARG A 19 -26.21 4.15 -38.84
CA ARG A 19 -26.46 5.05 -37.73
C ARG A 19 -27.68 4.66 -36.89
N SER A 20 -27.69 5.26 -35.69
CA SER A 20 -28.86 5.88 -35.05
C SER A 20 -29.96 5.00 -34.44
N ARG A 21 -30.28 5.22 -33.16
CA ARG A 21 -31.41 6.05 -32.69
C ARG A 21 -31.59 5.98 -31.17
N ARG A 22 -31.89 7.15 -30.61
CA ARG A 22 -32.31 7.43 -29.22
C ARG A 22 -33.72 6.89 -28.96
N THR A 23 -34.00 6.33 -27.77
CA THR A 23 -35.31 6.45 -27.07
C THR A 23 -35.12 6.30 -25.56
N ARG A 24 -36.01 6.93 -24.80
CA ARG A 24 -35.95 7.42 -23.41
C ARG A 24 -36.80 6.56 -22.43
N PHE A 25 -36.43 6.61 -21.14
CA PHE A 25 -37.23 6.47 -19.90
C PHE A 25 -37.91 5.12 -19.54
N ILE A 26 -37.66 4.61 -18.32
CA ILE A 26 -38.63 4.56 -17.19
C ILE A 26 -37.93 4.10 -15.89
N LEU A 27 -38.23 4.83 -14.82
CA LEU A 27 -37.92 4.58 -13.42
C LEU A 27 -38.78 3.43 -12.88
N SER A 28 -38.24 2.46 -12.13
CA SER A 28 -39.05 1.66 -11.20
C SER A 28 -38.24 1.01 -10.08
N CYS A 29 -38.82 1.16 -8.90
CA CYS A 29 -38.40 0.77 -7.57
C CYS A 29 -37.81 -0.65 -7.45
N LEU A 30 -36.65 -0.75 -6.81
CA LEU A 30 -36.28 -1.95 -6.08
C LEU A 30 -35.59 -1.55 -4.77
N THR A 31 -36.39 -1.43 -3.72
CA THR A 31 -35.93 -1.48 -2.34
C THR A 31 -35.41 -2.89 -2.09
N VAL A 32 -34.11 -3.12 -2.26
CA VAL A 32 -33.45 -4.33 -1.77
C VAL A 32 -32.77 -3.99 -0.45
N ILE A 33 -33.22 -4.70 0.57
CA ILE A 33 -32.60 -4.84 1.88
C ILE A 33 -31.11 -5.20 1.66
N LEU A 34 -30.20 -4.26 1.93
CA LEU A 34 -28.78 -4.56 2.06
C LEU A 34 -28.42 -4.58 3.55
N SER A 35 -28.95 -5.60 4.23
CA SER A 35 -28.45 -6.05 5.52
C SER A 35 -27.05 -6.62 5.32
N GLY A 36 -26.04 -5.98 5.94
CA GLY A 36 -24.71 -6.48 6.28
C GLY A 36 -24.17 -7.64 5.45
N MET A 37 -23.47 -7.33 4.35
CA MET A 37 -22.47 -8.22 3.80
C MET A 37 -21.09 -7.69 4.24
N PRO A 38 -20.32 -8.41 5.06
CA PRO A 38 -18.90 -8.11 5.20
C PRO A 38 -18.23 -8.37 3.85
N PHE A 39 -17.61 -7.34 3.28
CA PHE A 39 -16.79 -7.53 2.09
C PHE A 39 -15.47 -8.19 2.53
N PRO A 40 -15.01 -9.27 1.88
CA PRO A 40 -13.72 -9.86 2.22
C PRO A 40 -12.59 -8.90 1.85
N ALA A 41 -11.62 -8.78 2.75
CA ALA A 41 -10.51 -7.86 2.66
C ALA A 41 -9.25 -8.59 2.16
N HIS A 42 -8.58 -8.02 1.16
CA HIS A 42 -7.48 -8.46 0.27
C HIS A 42 -6.10 -8.85 0.95
N ALA A 43 -5.08 -9.56 0.34
CA ALA A 43 -3.79 -10.21 0.81
C ALA A 43 -2.43 -10.04 0.03
N VAL A 44 -1.28 -10.11 0.70
CA VAL A 44 0.07 -10.44 0.13
C VAL A 44 0.29 -11.96 -0.06
N ILE A 45 1.08 -12.41 -1.05
CA ILE A 45 1.53 -13.83 -1.13
C ILE A 45 2.80 -14.03 -0.32
N VAL A 46 2.80 -15.03 0.57
CA VAL A 46 3.95 -15.42 1.39
C VAL A 46 4.47 -16.77 0.93
N ALA A 47 5.77 -16.85 0.70
CA ALA A 47 6.51 -18.08 0.58
C ALA A 47 6.64 -18.75 1.93
N VAL A 48 6.23 -20.01 2.00
CA VAL A 48 6.53 -20.87 3.15
C VAL A 48 6.86 -22.24 2.58
N PRO A 49 7.95 -22.88 3.02
CA PRO A 49 8.37 -24.19 2.53
C PRO A 49 7.34 -25.27 2.87
N ASP A 50 6.39 -25.52 1.96
CA ASP A 50 5.20 -26.31 2.27
C ASP A 50 4.90 -27.39 1.23
N ASN A 51 4.78 -28.63 1.71
CA ASN A 51 4.12 -29.77 1.06
C ASN A 51 2.59 -29.77 1.27
N VAL A 52 1.99 -28.58 1.42
CA VAL A 52 0.58 -28.41 1.80
C VAL A 52 -0.30 -28.18 0.57
N THR A 53 -1.26 -29.08 0.34
CA THR A 53 -2.24 -28.94 -0.73
C THR A 53 -3.45 -28.10 -0.29
N SER A 54 -3.78 -27.04 -1.05
CA SER A 54 -4.97 -26.15 -0.91
C SER A 54 -4.78 -24.95 0.06
N PRO A 55 -5.52 -23.82 -0.13
CA PRO A 55 -5.02 -22.47 0.12
C PRO A 55 -4.57 -22.30 1.55
N VAL A 56 -3.30 -21.91 1.70
CA VAL A 56 -2.70 -21.78 3.02
C VAL A 56 -2.88 -20.34 3.47
N ASN A 57 -3.80 -20.16 4.41
CA ASN A 57 -4.02 -18.93 5.15
C ASN A 57 -2.82 -18.66 6.07
N LEU A 58 -1.71 -18.20 5.50
CA LEU A 58 -0.51 -17.87 6.25
C LEU A 58 -0.50 -16.41 6.66
N HIS A 59 0.10 -16.14 7.82
CA HIS A 59 0.41 -14.78 8.26
C HIS A 59 -0.79 -13.82 8.30
N GLN A 60 -1.96 -14.33 8.73
CA GLN A 60 -3.22 -13.56 8.86
C GLN A 60 -3.41 -12.93 10.25
N THR A 61 -2.36 -12.92 11.04
CA THR A 61 -2.34 -12.35 12.39
C THR A 61 -1.17 -11.39 12.49
N THR A 62 -1.23 -10.46 13.44
CA THR A 62 -0.15 -9.49 13.69
C THR A 62 1.24 -10.17 13.64
N PRO A 63 2.19 -9.61 12.86
CA PRO A 63 3.54 -10.12 12.78
C PRO A 63 4.19 -10.28 14.15
N ALA A 64 4.86 -11.41 14.38
CA ALA A 64 5.53 -11.66 15.67
C ALA A 64 6.68 -10.68 15.94
N ASN A 65 7.23 -10.06 14.88
CA ASN A 65 8.23 -9.00 14.97
C ASN A 65 7.67 -7.64 15.44
N GLY A 66 6.34 -7.53 15.59
CA GLY A 66 5.67 -6.32 16.08
C GLY A 66 5.44 -5.24 15.02
N ALA A 67 5.58 -5.55 13.73
CA ALA A 67 5.33 -4.58 12.66
C ALA A 67 3.88 -4.03 12.72
N PRO A 68 3.62 -2.78 12.26
CA PRO A 68 2.35 -2.06 12.45
C PRO A 68 1.17 -2.62 11.64
N TRP A 69 0.76 -3.86 11.94
CA TRP A 69 -0.36 -4.54 11.31
C TRP A 69 -1.63 -3.72 11.33
N ASP A 70 -2.01 -3.21 12.50
CA ASP A 70 -3.27 -2.50 12.74
C ASP A 70 -3.36 -1.14 12.04
N HIS A 71 -2.34 -0.73 11.28
CA HIS A 71 -2.34 0.50 10.48
C HIS A 71 -2.64 0.25 9.00
N VAL A 72 -2.61 -1.00 8.54
CA VAL A 72 -2.88 -1.31 7.13
C VAL A 72 -4.33 -1.76 7.00
N GLY A 73 -5.05 -1.20 6.04
CA GLY A 73 -6.43 -1.54 5.71
C GLY A 73 -6.65 -1.71 4.21
N ASN A 74 -7.84 -2.15 3.83
CA ASN A 74 -8.28 -2.22 2.43
C ASN A 74 -9.16 -1.03 2.06
N ILE A 75 -9.11 -0.62 0.78
CA ILE A 75 -10.06 0.33 0.24
C ILE A 75 -11.26 -0.46 -0.30
N VAL A 76 -12.40 -0.38 0.40
CA VAL A 76 -13.64 -1.08 0.06
C VAL A 76 -14.16 -0.62 -1.29
N GLY A 77 -14.33 -1.55 -2.23
CA GLY A 77 -14.82 -1.27 -3.58
C GLY A 77 -13.72 -0.84 -4.56
N ALA A 78 -12.48 -0.68 -4.10
CA ALA A 78 -11.31 -0.57 -4.95
C ALA A 78 -10.43 -1.83 -4.78
N ASN A 79 -9.62 -2.13 -5.78
CA ASN A 79 -8.64 -3.21 -5.69
C ASN A 79 -7.32 -2.64 -5.17
N GLY A 80 -7.24 -2.38 -3.86
CA GLY A 80 -6.09 -1.73 -3.25
C GLY A 80 -6.12 -1.67 -1.73
N SER A 81 -4.97 -1.34 -1.17
CA SER A 81 -4.69 -1.19 0.26
C SER A 81 -4.42 0.28 0.60
N ALA A 82 -4.47 0.62 1.88
CA ALA A 82 -4.06 1.91 2.39
C ALA A 82 -3.44 1.80 3.78
N VAL A 83 -2.65 2.80 4.15
CA VAL A 83 -2.00 2.90 5.47
C VAL A 83 -2.58 4.08 6.23
N TYR A 84 -3.10 3.82 7.42
CA TYR A 84 -3.53 4.85 8.34
C TYR A 84 -2.32 5.54 8.98
N LEU A 85 -2.23 6.86 8.76
CA LEU A 85 -1.13 7.70 9.18
C LEU A 85 -1.35 8.38 10.53
N GLY A 86 -2.56 8.32 11.07
CA GLY A 86 -2.96 9.05 12.27
C GLY A 86 -3.81 10.28 11.95
N ASN A 87 -4.41 10.88 12.99
CA ASN A 87 -5.20 12.11 12.90
C ASN A 87 -6.33 12.08 11.86
N GLY A 88 -6.87 10.89 11.58
CA GLY A 88 -7.94 10.71 10.61
C GLY A 88 -7.44 10.77 9.16
N TRP A 89 -6.15 10.57 8.91
CA TRP A 89 -5.58 10.53 7.56
C TRP A 89 -5.05 9.14 7.23
N ALA A 90 -5.28 8.72 5.99
CA ALA A 90 -4.69 7.52 5.41
C ALA A 90 -4.04 7.87 4.06
N ILE A 91 -3.13 7.01 3.61
CA ILE A 91 -2.41 7.14 2.34
C ILE A 91 -2.53 5.86 1.53
N THR A 92 -2.63 5.99 0.21
CA THR A 92 -2.65 4.87 -0.74
C THR A 92 -1.89 5.24 -2.02
N ALA A 93 -1.79 4.30 -2.96
CA ALA A 93 -1.34 4.58 -4.30
C ALA A 93 -2.43 5.33 -5.09
N LYS A 94 -2.07 6.41 -5.79
CA LYS A 94 -3.06 7.27 -6.49
C LYS A 94 -3.83 6.49 -7.56
N HIS A 95 -3.21 5.55 -8.26
CA HIS A 95 -3.92 4.75 -9.27
C HIS A 95 -4.98 3.80 -8.70
N VAL A 96 -4.95 3.50 -7.39
CA VAL A 96 -6.05 2.79 -6.70
C VAL A 96 -7.26 3.71 -6.62
N GLY A 97 -7.01 4.99 -6.31
CA GLY A 97 -8.01 6.02 -6.11
C GLY A 97 -8.78 5.85 -4.79
N VAL A 98 -9.26 6.96 -4.26
CA VAL A 98 -10.10 6.96 -3.05
C VAL A 98 -11.57 7.11 -3.48
N THR A 99 -12.14 6.01 -3.98
CA THR A 99 -13.53 5.98 -4.49
C THR A 99 -14.52 5.33 -3.52
N GLY A 100 -14.03 4.77 -2.42
CA GLY A 100 -14.83 4.01 -1.46
C GLY A 100 -14.37 4.18 -0.01
N ASN A 101 -14.95 3.38 0.87
CA ASN A 101 -14.63 3.42 2.30
C ASN A 101 -13.28 2.75 2.57
N PHE A 102 -12.65 3.11 3.68
CA PHE A 102 -11.45 2.46 4.17
C PHE A 102 -11.82 1.50 5.29
N GLU A 103 -11.56 0.20 5.12
CA GLU A 103 -11.76 -0.78 6.17
C GLU A 103 -10.43 -1.07 6.87
N LEU A 104 -10.42 -0.82 8.18
CA LEU A 104 -9.28 -1.00 9.06
C LEU A 104 -9.73 -1.82 10.28
N ASN A 105 -9.06 -2.94 10.51
CA ASN A 105 -9.31 -3.83 11.66
C ASN A 105 -10.80 -4.24 11.80
N GLY A 106 -11.46 -4.48 10.65
CA GLY A 106 -12.88 -4.85 10.58
C GLY A 106 -13.87 -3.70 10.79
N THR A 107 -13.38 -2.47 10.97
CA THR A 107 -14.22 -1.26 11.03
C THR A 107 -14.11 -0.49 9.72
N THR A 108 -15.27 -0.12 9.16
CA THR A 108 -15.34 0.67 7.94
C THR A 108 -15.42 2.16 8.26
N TYR A 109 -14.47 2.93 7.75
CA TYR A 109 -14.35 4.37 7.87
C TYR A 109 -14.71 5.02 6.53
N THR A 110 -15.66 5.94 6.54
CA THR A 110 -16.01 6.73 5.36
C THR A 110 -14.97 7.82 5.13
N SER A 111 -14.63 8.10 3.88
CA SER A 111 -13.79 9.24 3.51
C SER A 111 -14.58 10.56 3.63
N SER A 112 -14.04 11.54 4.38
CA SER A 112 -14.75 12.76 4.79
C SER A 112 -14.57 13.99 3.90
N GLY A 113 -13.68 13.91 2.92
CA GLY A 113 -13.21 15.09 2.20
C GLY A 113 -12.54 14.76 0.88
N PRO A 114 -12.08 15.80 0.15
CA PRO A 114 -11.30 15.59 -1.05
C PRO A 114 -10.00 14.86 -0.69
N SER A 115 -9.62 13.91 -1.52
CA SER A 115 -8.29 13.34 -1.48
C SER A 115 -7.25 14.37 -1.97
N VAL A 116 -6.01 14.21 -1.53
CA VAL A 116 -4.88 15.03 -1.88
C VAL A 116 -3.87 14.17 -2.61
N GLU A 117 -3.82 14.31 -3.93
CA GLU A 117 -2.75 13.73 -4.73
C GLU A 117 -1.42 14.43 -4.43
N LEU A 118 -0.37 13.65 -4.18
CA LEU A 118 0.97 14.20 -4.00
C LEU A 118 1.59 14.47 -5.37
N ALA A 119 2.07 15.71 -5.56
CA ALA A 119 2.55 16.16 -6.85
C ALA A 119 3.76 15.35 -7.34
N GLY A 120 3.68 14.86 -8.58
CA GLY A 120 4.78 14.16 -9.24
C GLY A 120 4.99 12.71 -8.80
N VAL A 121 4.11 12.17 -7.94
CA VAL A 121 4.16 10.77 -7.50
C VAL A 121 2.79 10.09 -7.56
N ASP A 122 2.79 8.77 -7.52
CA ASP A 122 1.60 7.91 -7.45
C ASP A 122 1.17 7.66 -6.01
N MET A 123 1.01 8.72 -5.23
CA MET A 123 0.51 8.69 -3.86
C MET A 123 -0.67 9.62 -3.70
N GLU A 124 -1.65 9.18 -2.91
CA GLU A 124 -2.86 9.95 -2.61
C GLU A 124 -3.18 9.83 -1.11
N LEU A 125 -3.37 10.98 -0.47
CA LEU A 125 -3.83 11.08 0.92
C LEU A 125 -5.34 11.28 0.94
N PHE A 126 -6.00 10.76 1.97
CA PHE A 126 -7.41 11.03 2.18
C PHE A 126 -7.77 11.06 3.66
N GLN A 127 -8.81 11.83 3.96
CA GLN A 127 -9.28 12.05 5.31
C GLN A 127 -10.49 11.14 5.61
N LEU A 128 -10.58 10.68 6.86
CA LEU A 128 -11.64 9.84 7.40
C LEU A 128 -12.61 10.67 8.24
N ASP A 129 -13.90 10.35 8.15
CA ASP A 129 -14.99 11.03 8.88
C ASP A 129 -14.93 10.81 10.38
N THR A 130 -14.43 9.63 10.76
CA THR A 130 -14.26 9.23 12.14
C THR A 130 -12.83 8.80 12.34
N LEU A 131 -12.29 9.09 13.53
CA LEU A 131 -10.91 8.81 13.88
C LEU A 131 -10.75 7.34 14.27
N PRO A 132 -9.92 6.55 13.57
CA PRO A 132 -9.51 5.25 14.07
C PRO A 132 -8.79 5.37 15.43
N PRO A 133 -8.98 4.40 16.35
CA PRO A 133 -8.38 4.44 17.68
C PRO A 133 -6.85 4.33 17.68
N GLU A 134 -6.26 3.85 16.58
CA GLU A 134 -4.83 3.69 16.41
C GLU A 134 -4.12 5.06 16.42
N SER A 135 -2.90 5.09 16.95
CA SER A 135 -2.05 6.28 16.85
C SER A 135 -1.56 6.48 15.41
N GLY A 136 -0.82 7.56 15.14
CA GLY A 136 -0.14 7.70 13.87
C GLY A 136 1.03 6.73 13.71
N VAL A 137 1.34 6.36 12.48
CA VAL A 137 2.56 5.61 12.16
C VAL A 137 3.72 6.58 11.90
N ARG A 138 4.93 6.21 12.31
CA ARG A 138 6.11 7.03 12.04
C ARG A 138 6.47 6.94 10.56
N LEU A 139 6.71 8.07 9.93
CA LEU A 139 7.18 8.14 8.54
C LEU A 139 8.70 8.12 8.54
N ARG A 140 9.28 7.22 7.74
CA ARG A 140 10.72 7.06 7.63
C ARG A 140 11.39 8.34 7.14
N GLU A 141 12.47 8.74 7.82
CA GLU A 141 13.19 10.00 7.55
C GLU A 141 14.31 9.87 6.53
N THR A 142 14.95 8.70 6.47
CA THR A 142 16.11 8.45 5.63
C THR A 142 15.79 7.39 4.59
N PRO A 143 16.40 7.43 3.39
CA PRO A 143 16.24 6.37 2.41
C PRO A 143 16.49 4.99 3.01
N VAL A 144 15.76 3.98 2.53
CA VAL A 144 16.12 2.57 2.79
C VAL A 144 17.45 2.23 2.14
N THR A 145 18.12 1.21 2.66
CA THR A 145 19.40 0.73 2.11
C THR A 145 19.26 -0.69 1.54
N THR A 146 20.06 -1.03 0.53
CA THR A 146 20.11 -2.40 0.01
C THR A 146 20.51 -3.38 1.12
N GLY A 147 19.81 -4.52 1.22
CA GLY A 147 19.96 -5.53 2.26
C GLY A 147 19.16 -5.23 3.54
N GLU A 148 18.51 -4.06 3.63
CA GLU A 148 17.63 -3.75 4.75
C GLU A 148 16.36 -4.61 4.70
N GLN A 149 15.97 -5.18 5.86
CA GLN A 149 14.77 -5.99 5.95
C GLN A 149 13.53 -5.08 6.01
N ILE A 150 12.52 -5.42 5.22
CA ILE A 150 11.19 -4.83 5.26
C ILE A 150 10.17 -5.87 5.71
N THR A 151 9.10 -5.43 6.37
CA THR A 151 7.88 -6.21 6.53
C THR A 151 6.82 -5.63 5.61
N LEU A 152 6.43 -6.41 4.60
CA LEU A 152 5.35 -6.10 3.69
C LEU A 152 4.04 -6.54 4.35
N ILE A 153 3.09 -5.61 4.48
CA ILE A 153 1.74 -5.88 4.98
C ILE A 153 0.76 -5.31 3.98
N GLY A 154 -0.14 -6.13 3.47
CA GLY A 154 -0.96 -5.72 2.35
C GLY A 154 -2.23 -6.52 2.16
N TYR A 155 -3.01 -5.98 1.23
CA TYR A 155 -4.28 -6.54 0.84
C TYR A 155 -4.41 -6.81 -0.69
N GLY A 156 -3.60 -7.66 -1.33
CA GLY A 156 -3.78 -8.20 -2.71
C GLY A 156 -4.47 -9.58 -2.84
N PHE A 157 -4.01 -10.50 -3.67
CA PHE A 157 -4.51 -11.88 -3.70
C PHE A 157 -3.62 -12.84 -2.92
N ASN A 158 -4.22 -13.82 -2.26
CA ASN A 158 -3.45 -14.85 -1.55
C ASN A 158 -3.00 -15.97 -2.51
N ARG A 159 -2.33 -17.01 -2.02
CA ARG A 159 -2.00 -18.24 -2.78
C ARG A 159 -3.15 -19.24 -2.78
N ASN A 160 -3.41 -19.86 -3.93
CA ASN A 160 -4.49 -20.84 -4.16
C ASN A 160 -4.16 -22.23 -3.59
N SER A 161 -2.88 -22.58 -3.59
CA SER A 161 -2.35 -23.86 -3.10
C SER A 161 -0.97 -23.66 -2.51
N GLY A 162 -0.37 -24.73 -2.00
CA GLY A 162 1.08 -24.79 -1.82
C GLY A 162 1.83 -24.64 -3.14
N GLU A 163 3.14 -24.71 -3.02
CA GLU A 163 4.08 -24.50 -4.11
C GLU A 163 3.85 -25.50 -5.25
N ILE A 164 3.92 -25.00 -6.48
CA ILE A 164 3.76 -25.78 -7.69
C ILE A 164 4.96 -25.55 -8.63
N PRO A 165 5.44 -26.60 -9.32
CA PRO A 165 6.39 -26.42 -10.40
C PRO A 165 5.67 -25.75 -11.59
N LEU A 166 6.26 -24.67 -12.08
CA LEU A 166 5.82 -23.86 -13.19
C LEU A 166 6.80 -23.96 -14.35
N THR A 167 6.29 -23.88 -15.58
CA THR A 167 7.12 -23.70 -16.77
C THR A 167 6.82 -22.34 -17.37
N ILE A 168 7.76 -21.40 -17.23
CA ILE A 168 7.65 -20.02 -17.73
C ILE A 168 8.70 -19.85 -18.82
N ASP A 169 8.27 -19.58 -20.05
CA ASP A 169 9.15 -19.40 -21.22
C ASP A 169 10.20 -20.51 -21.42
N GLY A 170 9.83 -21.75 -21.06
CA GLY A 170 10.69 -22.92 -21.19
C GLY A 170 11.66 -23.15 -20.02
N PHE A 171 11.62 -22.30 -18.99
CA PHE A 171 12.35 -22.48 -17.73
C PHE A 171 11.45 -23.10 -16.67
N LEU A 172 12.00 -24.05 -15.90
CA LEU A 172 11.33 -24.58 -14.72
C LEU A 172 11.58 -23.64 -13.55
N ALA A 173 10.49 -23.14 -12.97
CA ALA A 173 10.52 -22.31 -11.77
C ALA A 173 9.51 -22.85 -10.77
N ASP A 174 9.78 -22.67 -9.49
CA ASP A 174 8.79 -22.96 -8.45
C ASP A 174 8.09 -21.67 -8.03
N GLY A 175 6.83 -21.81 -7.59
CA GLY A 175 6.00 -20.68 -7.29
C GLY A 175 4.60 -21.05 -6.86
N TYR A 176 3.71 -20.07 -6.93
CA TYR A 176 2.35 -20.17 -6.42
C TYR A 176 1.35 -19.78 -7.49
N GLU A 177 0.26 -20.55 -7.60
CA GLU A 177 -0.94 -20.05 -8.22
C GLU A 177 -1.60 -19.04 -7.28
N ARG A 178 -1.98 -17.89 -7.82
CA ARG A 178 -2.70 -16.85 -7.14
C ARG A 178 -4.16 -17.27 -6.94
N ALA A 179 -4.65 -17.16 -5.73
CA ALA A 179 -6.05 -17.35 -5.40
C ALA A 179 -6.92 -16.25 -6.04
N THR A 180 -8.22 -16.49 -6.06
CA THR A 180 -9.23 -15.46 -6.33
C THR A 180 -9.69 -14.75 -5.06
N THR A 181 -9.20 -15.20 -3.90
CA THR A 181 -9.51 -14.64 -2.61
C THR A 181 -8.40 -13.75 -2.11
N ASN A 182 -8.84 -12.86 -1.24
CA ASN A 182 -8.24 -11.63 -0.84
C ASN A 182 -8.33 -11.68 0.71
N LEU A 183 -7.20 -11.63 1.43
CA LEU A 183 -7.06 -11.83 2.90
C LEU A 183 -5.86 -11.08 3.50
N LYS A 184 -5.99 -10.15 4.44
CA LYS A 184 -4.81 -9.43 4.95
C LYS A 184 -3.70 -10.40 5.38
N THR A 185 -2.49 -10.20 4.86
CA THR A 185 -1.32 -11.03 5.18
C THR A 185 -0.06 -10.19 5.21
N TRP A 186 1.02 -10.80 5.70
CA TRP A 186 2.33 -10.17 5.75
C TRP A 186 3.45 -11.16 5.42
N GLY A 187 4.56 -10.63 4.96
CA GLY A 187 5.83 -11.33 4.89
C GLY A 187 6.99 -10.36 5.02
N THR A 188 8.19 -10.89 4.96
CA THR A 188 9.44 -10.12 5.02
C THR A 188 10.21 -10.27 3.73
N ASN A 189 11.02 -9.27 3.41
CA ASN A 189 11.94 -9.32 2.28
C ASN A 189 13.16 -8.47 2.58
N GLN A 190 14.21 -8.60 1.77
CA GLN A 190 15.32 -7.66 1.75
C GLN A 190 15.21 -6.69 0.58
N VAL A 191 15.53 -5.42 0.83
CA VAL A 191 15.61 -4.41 -0.22
C VAL A 191 16.74 -4.77 -1.19
N THR A 192 16.44 -4.91 -2.47
CA THR A 192 17.42 -5.33 -3.50
C THR A 192 18.00 -4.14 -4.26
N ALA A 193 17.18 -3.12 -4.52
CA ALA A 193 17.64 -1.89 -5.17
C ALA A 193 16.92 -0.66 -4.65
N VAL A 194 17.60 0.48 -4.68
CA VAL A 194 17.14 1.76 -4.11
C VAL A 194 17.34 2.90 -5.10
N ASN A 195 16.68 4.03 -4.87
CA ASN A 195 16.73 5.22 -5.73
C ASN A 195 16.32 4.91 -7.18
N LEU A 196 15.38 3.97 -7.36
CA LEU A 196 14.86 3.59 -8.65
C LEU A 196 13.79 4.58 -9.09
N LEU A 197 13.93 5.12 -10.30
CA LEU A 197 12.89 5.92 -10.92
C LEU A 197 11.90 4.99 -11.63
N PHE A 198 10.68 4.89 -11.11
CA PHE A 198 9.55 4.28 -11.80
C PHE A 198 8.88 5.35 -12.67
N PRO A 199 9.02 5.28 -14.02
CA PRO A 199 8.50 6.33 -14.90
C PRO A 199 7.00 6.56 -14.69
N ALA A 200 6.60 7.84 -14.57
CA ALA A 200 5.23 8.27 -14.27
C ALA A 200 4.66 7.87 -12.90
N ILE A 201 5.44 7.19 -12.05
CA ILE A 201 5.03 6.74 -10.70
C ILE A 201 5.82 7.47 -9.62
N GLY A 202 7.16 7.56 -9.71
CA GLY A 202 8.00 8.27 -8.74
C GLY A 202 9.31 7.55 -8.44
N THR A 203 10.02 7.98 -7.39
CA THR A 203 11.28 7.34 -6.95
C THR A 203 11.03 6.39 -5.79
N GLY A 204 11.69 5.25 -5.80
CA GLY A 204 11.44 4.20 -4.83
C GLY A 204 12.53 3.14 -4.74
N PHE A 205 12.15 1.96 -4.27
CA PHE A 205 13.02 0.82 -4.05
C PHE A 205 12.30 -0.48 -4.43
N THR A 206 13.04 -1.57 -4.57
CA THR A 206 12.50 -2.91 -4.83
C THR A 206 12.94 -3.90 -3.78
N ALA A 207 12.16 -4.97 -3.65
CA ALA A 207 12.55 -6.19 -2.97
C ALA A 207 12.22 -7.37 -3.88
N ASP A 208 13.06 -8.40 -3.88
CA ASP A 208 12.87 -9.59 -4.71
C ASP A 208 12.03 -10.61 -3.94
N PHE A 209 11.46 -11.58 -4.64
CA PHE A 209 10.78 -12.73 -4.06
C PHE A 209 11.68 -13.95 -4.15
N ASP A 210 12.58 -14.11 -3.20
CA ASP A 210 13.57 -15.18 -3.22
C ASP A 210 12.97 -16.55 -2.84
N ASP A 211 13.65 -17.63 -3.23
CA ASP A 211 13.26 -18.98 -2.81
C ASP A 211 13.71 -19.21 -1.35
N PRO A 212 12.79 -19.45 -0.38
CA PRO A 212 13.15 -19.72 1.01
C PRO A 212 13.80 -21.10 1.20
N HIS A 213 13.77 -21.99 0.19
CA HIS A 213 14.38 -23.30 0.28
C HIS A 213 15.92 -23.23 0.19
N PRO A 214 16.63 -24.15 0.86
CA PRO A 214 18.07 -24.27 0.69
C PRO A 214 18.41 -24.61 -0.78
N GLY A 215 19.04 -23.66 -1.50
CA GLY A 215 19.22 -23.82 -2.95
C GLY A 215 20.01 -22.68 -3.61
N LEU A 216 19.99 -22.67 -4.94
CA LEU A 216 20.55 -21.59 -5.74
C LEU A 216 19.54 -20.43 -5.71
N ASN A 217 19.96 -19.24 -5.25
CA ASN A 217 19.16 -18.00 -5.10
C ASN A 217 18.34 -17.84 -3.81
N ASN A 218 18.90 -18.25 -2.68
CA ASN A 218 18.36 -17.95 -1.34
C ASN A 218 19.14 -16.84 -0.62
N ALA A 219 19.90 -16.03 -1.36
CA ALA A 219 20.84 -15.05 -0.79
C ALA A 219 20.10 -13.80 -0.32
N GLY A 220 19.39 -13.91 0.80
CA GLY A 220 18.56 -12.82 1.34
C GLY A 220 17.21 -13.33 1.86
N ALA A 221 16.75 -14.46 1.33
CA ALA A 221 15.50 -15.11 1.71
C ALA A 221 15.48 -15.47 3.20
N ASP A 222 14.39 -15.08 3.86
CA ASP A 222 14.01 -15.65 5.16
C ASP A 222 12.82 -16.61 5.00
N SER A 223 12.32 -17.16 6.11
CA SER A 223 11.21 -18.13 6.07
C SER A 223 9.86 -17.52 5.72
N ASP A 224 9.78 -16.19 5.72
CA ASP A 224 8.54 -15.42 5.58
C ASP A 224 8.59 -14.55 4.30
N GLU A 225 9.42 -14.93 3.33
CA GLU A 225 9.62 -14.23 2.06
C GLU A 225 8.28 -13.93 1.38
N ALA A 226 8.09 -12.74 0.80
CA ALA A 226 6.78 -12.39 0.22
C ALA A 226 6.84 -11.64 -1.11
N ILE A 227 5.74 -11.66 -1.84
CA ILE A 227 5.58 -10.86 -3.04
C ILE A 227 4.22 -10.18 -3.05
N ALA A 228 4.22 -8.91 -3.45
CA ALA A 228 2.99 -8.22 -3.76
C ALA A 228 2.32 -8.83 -5.00
N THR A 229 1.01 -8.73 -5.03
CA THR A 229 0.17 -9.20 -6.13
C THR A 229 -0.85 -8.13 -6.50
N LEU A 230 -1.71 -8.46 -7.46
CA LEU A 230 -2.79 -7.56 -7.83
C LEU A 230 -3.69 -7.28 -6.61
N GLY A 231 -3.91 -6.00 -6.32
CA GLY A 231 -4.65 -5.53 -5.13
C GLY A 231 -3.74 -5.08 -3.97
N ASP A 232 -2.46 -5.44 -3.97
CA ASP A 232 -1.52 -4.94 -2.97
C ASP A 232 -1.10 -3.49 -3.24
N SER A 233 -1.57 -2.83 -4.29
CA SER A 233 -1.28 -1.40 -4.51
C SER A 233 -1.70 -0.56 -3.30
N GLY A 234 -0.79 0.28 -2.78
CA GLY A 234 -0.98 1.04 -1.55
C GLY A 234 -0.69 0.29 -0.25
N SER A 235 -0.23 -0.96 -0.32
CA SER A 235 0.21 -1.75 0.84
C SER A 235 1.47 -1.17 1.48
N ALA A 236 1.72 -1.50 2.74
CA ALA A 236 2.83 -0.94 3.49
C ALA A 236 4.10 -1.79 3.38
N ALA A 237 5.24 -1.14 3.17
CA ALA A 237 6.54 -1.66 3.57
C ALA A 237 7.00 -0.94 4.84
N PHE A 238 7.15 -1.69 5.92
CA PHE A 238 7.66 -1.20 7.20
C PHE A 238 9.10 -1.63 7.43
N THR A 239 9.88 -0.75 8.05
CA THR A 239 11.26 -1.03 8.51
C THR A 239 11.37 -0.76 9.99
N PHE A 240 12.29 -1.45 10.68
CA PHE A 240 12.58 -1.22 12.09
C PHE A 240 13.95 -0.56 12.25
N ASP A 241 14.01 0.63 12.88
CA ASP A 241 15.25 1.39 13.09
C ASP A 241 16.08 0.92 14.31
N GLY A 242 15.65 -0.17 14.97
CA GLY A 242 16.20 -0.66 16.24
C GLY A 242 15.42 -0.18 17.47
N LEU A 243 14.54 0.81 17.32
CA LEU A 243 13.71 1.36 18.39
C LEU A 243 12.23 1.36 18.04
N GLN A 244 11.88 1.72 16.80
CA GLN A 244 10.51 1.92 16.34
C GLN A 244 10.33 1.46 14.90
N TRP A 245 9.09 1.06 14.60
CA TRP A 245 8.67 0.79 13.24
C TRP A 245 8.35 2.08 12.49
N GLU A 246 8.79 2.15 11.24
CA GLU A 246 8.57 3.27 10.35
C GLU A 246 8.00 2.80 9.01
N LEU A 247 7.06 3.56 8.45
CA LEU A 247 6.58 3.37 7.09
C LEU A 247 7.66 3.83 6.12
N ALA A 248 8.26 2.88 5.41
CA ALA A 248 9.35 3.12 4.47
C ALA A 248 8.85 3.29 3.02
N GLY A 249 7.79 2.58 2.65
CA GLY A 249 7.26 2.65 1.30
C GLY A 249 5.82 2.19 1.15
N LEU A 250 5.26 2.49 -0.01
CA LEU A 250 3.97 1.98 -0.48
C LEU A 250 4.16 1.12 -1.71
N THR A 251 3.57 -0.08 -1.74
CA THR A 251 3.58 -0.95 -2.92
C THR A 251 2.87 -0.26 -4.08
N VAL A 252 3.52 -0.19 -5.24
CA VAL A 252 2.93 0.43 -6.45
C VAL A 252 3.00 -0.48 -7.68
N THR A 253 3.88 -1.47 -7.65
CA THR A 253 4.01 -2.42 -8.73
C THR A 253 4.51 -3.74 -8.18
N ALA A 254 4.11 -4.82 -8.82
CA ALA A 254 4.75 -6.10 -8.72
C ALA A 254 5.03 -6.55 -10.15
N SER A 255 6.21 -7.10 -10.38
CA SER A 255 6.59 -7.63 -11.67
C SER A 255 7.17 -9.02 -11.49
N SER A 256 6.76 -9.90 -12.37
CA SER A 256 7.42 -11.17 -12.61
C SER A 256 7.74 -11.17 -14.10
N ILE A 257 9.03 -11.06 -14.44
CA ILE A 257 9.47 -10.99 -15.84
C ILE A 257 8.97 -12.25 -16.57
N ASN A 258 8.44 -12.10 -17.79
CA ASN A 258 7.92 -13.18 -18.65
C ASN A 258 6.52 -13.77 -18.30
N GLN A 259 5.67 -13.07 -17.56
CA GLN A 259 4.29 -13.53 -17.38
C GLN A 259 3.38 -13.22 -18.58
N ALA A 260 3.21 -14.21 -19.46
CA ALA A 260 2.02 -14.28 -20.32
C ALA A 260 0.72 -14.56 -19.52
N ASN A 261 0.85 -14.98 -18.24
CA ASN A 261 -0.26 -15.35 -17.37
C ASN A 261 -0.11 -14.75 -15.97
N THR A 262 -0.99 -13.81 -15.62
CA THR A 262 -1.00 -13.08 -14.34
C THR A 262 -1.55 -13.88 -13.15
N ASN A 263 -1.88 -15.15 -13.34
CA ASN A 263 -2.40 -16.02 -12.29
C ASN A 263 -1.33 -16.73 -11.47
N TYR A 264 -0.06 -16.56 -11.80
CA TYR A 264 1.04 -17.19 -11.07
C TYR A 264 1.99 -16.15 -10.50
N VAL A 265 2.74 -16.52 -9.48
CA VAL A 265 3.95 -15.83 -9.03
C VAL A 265 5.02 -16.90 -8.87
N PHE A 266 6.29 -16.58 -9.09
CA PHE A 266 7.39 -17.55 -9.01
C PHE A 266 8.58 -16.92 -8.32
N TYR A 267 9.45 -17.73 -7.72
CA TYR A 267 10.65 -17.21 -7.08
C TYR A 267 11.64 -16.62 -8.09
N SER A 268 12.39 -15.62 -7.65
CA SER A 268 13.50 -15.08 -8.40
C SER A 268 14.55 -16.17 -8.70
N GLN A 269 14.96 -16.23 -9.96
CA GLN A 269 15.98 -17.12 -10.52
C GLN A 269 16.89 -16.33 -11.47
N PRO A 270 18.07 -16.82 -11.88
CA PRO A 270 19.04 -16.02 -12.62
C PRO A 270 18.55 -15.53 -13.99
N ASN A 271 17.44 -16.06 -14.49
CA ASN A 271 16.81 -15.67 -15.76
C ASN A 271 15.34 -15.24 -15.59
N LEU A 272 14.82 -15.20 -14.37
CA LEU A 272 13.42 -14.91 -14.06
C LEU A 272 13.38 -14.09 -12.77
N GLU A 273 13.14 -12.78 -12.85
CA GLU A 273 13.06 -11.94 -11.65
C GLU A 273 11.59 -11.73 -11.27
N SER A 274 11.29 -11.91 -9.98
CA SER A 274 10.03 -11.54 -9.36
C SER A 274 10.29 -10.50 -8.29
N ILE A 275 9.78 -9.30 -8.50
CA ILE A 275 10.10 -8.11 -7.72
C ILE A 275 8.84 -7.38 -7.30
N THR A 276 8.86 -6.86 -6.07
CA THR A 276 7.89 -5.86 -5.60
C THR A 276 8.54 -4.49 -5.63
N GLY A 277 7.89 -3.52 -6.25
CA GLY A 277 8.32 -2.12 -6.30
C GLY A 277 7.51 -1.23 -5.36
N PHE A 278 8.24 -0.42 -4.60
CA PHE A 278 7.71 0.47 -3.57
C PHE A 278 8.05 1.91 -3.87
N LEU A 279 7.09 2.83 -3.76
CA LEU A 279 7.40 4.25 -3.68
C LEU A 279 7.94 4.59 -2.29
N ALA A 280 9.07 5.29 -2.24
CA ALA A 280 9.73 5.61 -0.97
C ALA A 280 9.08 6.81 -0.27
N ILE A 281 8.84 6.68 1.04
CA ILE A 281 8.16 7.68 1.87
C ILE A 281 9.06 8.87 2.21
N ASP A 282 10.35 8.65 2.39
CA ASP A 282 11.32 9.68 2.78
C ASP A 282 11.29 10.89 1.82
N ASN A 283 11.14 10.63 0.53
CA ASN A 283 11.02 11.67 -0.50
C ASN A 283 9.77 12.55 -0.40
N GLN A 284 8.70 12.04 0.24
CA GLN A 284 7.40 12.72 0.35
C GLN A 284 7.05 13.10 1.80
N ARG A 285 7.89 12.74 2.76
CA ARG A 285 7.61 12.88 4.19
C ARG A 285 7.18 14.28 4.58
N THR A 286 7.94 15.30 4.18
CA THR A 286 7.63 16.70 4.51
C THR A 286 6.28 17.12 3.93
N THR A 287 5.98 16.74 2.69
CA THR A 287 4.70 17.03 2.04
C THR A 287 3.54 16.37 2.80
N ILE A 288 3.72 15.10 3.20
CA ILE A 288 2.72 14.36 3.98
C ILE A 288 2.49 15.05 5.33
N GLN A 289 3.55 15.36 6.06
CA GLN A 289 3.46 15.98 7.39
C GLN A 289 2.82 17.37 7.37
N VAL A 290 3.10 18.17 6.33
CA VAL A 290 2.46 19.50 6.18
C VAL A 290 0.98 19.37 5.81
N THR A 291 0.60 18.27 5.14
CA THR A 291 -0.80 18.03 4.75
C THR A 291 -1.64 17.55 5.93
N ILE A 292 -1.08 16.70 6.81
CA ILE A 292 -1.78 16.16 7.98
C ILE A 292 -1.75 17.21 9.10
N PRO A 293 -2.91 17.76 9.52
CA PRO A 293 -2.93 18.69 10.64
C PRO A 293 -2.40 18.01 11.91
N GLU A 294 -1.46 18.67 12.61
CA GLU A 294 -1.03 18.24 13.94
C GLU A 294 -2.24 18.16 14.88
N PRO A 295 -2.28 17.22 15.83
CA PRO A 295 -3.35 17.17 16.81
C PRO A 295 -3.46 18.51 17.54
N ALA A 296 -4.68 19.02 17.73
CA ALA A 296 -4.93 20.31 18.39
C ALA A 296 -4.25 20.46 19.77
N SER A 297 -3.85 19.35 20.38
CA SER A 297 -3.00 19.23 21.57
C SER A 297 -1.72 20.06 21.48
N ALA A 298 -1.03 20.09 20.34
CA ALA A 298 0.20 20.85 20.16
C ALA A 298 -0.04 22.36 20.19
N CYS A 299 -1.12 22.81 19.53
CA CYS A 299 -1.58 24.20 19.59
C CYS A 299 -2.01 24.60 21.01
N LEU A 300 -2.66 23.69 21.75
CA LEU A 300 -3.07 23.91 23.13
C LEU A 300 -1.89 24.00 24.10
N MET A 301 -0.86 23.17 23.92
CA MET A 301 0.39 23.23 24.68
C MET A 301 1.14 24.54 24.40
N LEU A 302 1.23 24.96 23.13
CA LEU A 302 1.83 26.25 22.78
C LEU A 302 1.04 27.43 23.39
N LEU A 303 -0.29 27.38 23.36
CA LEU A 303 -1.13 28.38 24.02
C LEU A 303 -0.91 28.39 25.54
N ALA A 304 -0.80 27.22 26.17
CA ALA A 304 -0.54 27.09 27.60
C ALA A 304 0.82 27.67 27.99
N VAL A 305 1.87 27.42 27.19
CA VAL A 305 3.20 28.04 27.38
C VAL A 305 3.12 29.56 27.23
N ILE A 306 2.44 30.08 26.21
CA ILE A 306 2.25 31.53 26.03
C ILE A 306 1.49 32.16 27.21
N LEU A 307 0.47 31.48 27.74
CA LEU A 307 -0.31 31.95 28.89
C LEU A 307 0.50 31.90 30.19
N LEU A 308 1.36 30.90 30.38
CA LEU A 308 2.24 30.75 31.55
C LEU A 308 3.45 31.70 31.51
N CYS A 309 3.92 32.09 30.32
CA CYS A 309 5.04 33.02 30.14
C CYS A 309 4.63 34.50 30.15
N ARG A 310 3.37 34.85 30.47
CA ARG A 310 2.98 36.26 30.60
C ARG A 310 3.70 36.88 31.80
N PRO A 311 4.55 37.93 31.61
CA PRO A 311 5.17 38.62 32.72
C PRO A 311 4.06 39.22 33.58
N SER A 312 4.07 38.92 34.87
CA SER A 312 3.14 39.48 35.84
C SER A 312 3.35 40.99 35.90
N PHE A 313 2.56 41.75 35.14
CA PHE A 313 2.51 43.20 35.28
C PHE A 313 1.90 43.49 36.65
N THR A 314 2.76 43.56 37.66
CA THR A 314 2.40 44.08 38.97
C THR A 314 2.16 45.57 38.78
N ALA A 315 0.90 45.94 38.60
CA ALA A 315 0.49 47.33 38.56
C ALA A 315 0.79 47.97 39.92
N GLY A 316 1.98 48.56 40.05
CA GLY A 316 2.35 49.42 41.16
C GLY A 316 1.48 50.68 41.14
N ARG A 317 0.28 50.59 41.72
CA ARG A 317 -0.54 51.76 42.07
C ARG A 317 0.20 52.54 43.15
N GLN A 318 1.03 53.52 42.76
CA GLN A 318 1.45 54.57 43.68
C GLN A 318 0.25 55.47 43.98
N PHE A 319 -0.37 55.27 45.13
CA PHE A 319 -1.26 56.25 45.74
C PHE A 319 -0.42 57.40 46.29
N SER A 320 -0.29 58.48 45.53
CA SER A 320 0.21 59.76 46.02
C SER A 320 -0.82 60.38 46.96
N ARG A 321 -0.56 60.34 48.28
CA ARG A 321 -1.30 61.10 49.29
C ARG A 321 -1.02 62.60 49.11
N SER A 322 -2.07 63.36 48.81
CA SER A 322 -2.09 64.81 48.95
C SER A 322 -2.00 65.18 50.44
N THR A 323 -1.00 65.99 50.79
CA THR A 323 -0.89 66.60 52.12
C THR A 323 -1.22 68.08 51.97
N PHE A 324 -2.38 68.48 52.48
CA PHE A 324 -2.70 69.86 52.83
C PHE A 324 -1.87 70.25 54.05
N TYR A 325 -1.21 71.41 54.05
CA TYR A 325 -1.07 72.27 55.24
C TYR A 325 -0.67 73.70 54.81
N SER A 326 -1.50 74.65 55.26
CA SER A 326 -1.29 76.09 55.56
C SER A 326 -0.60 76.99 54.53
#